data_AF-A0A7C0WIL9-F1
#
_entry.id   AF-A0A7C0WIL9-F1
#
_cell.length_a   1.000
_cell.length_b   1.000
_cell.length_c   1.000
_cell.angle_alpha   90.00
_cell.angle_beta   90.00
_cell.angle_gamma   90.00
#
_symmetry.space_group_name_H-M   'P 1'
#
loop_
_entity.id
_entity.type
_entity.pdbx_description
1 polymer ?
#
loop_
_entity_poly.entity_id
_entity_poly.type
_entity_poly.pdbx_seq_one_letter_code
_entity_poly.pdbx_strand_id
1 'polypeptide(L)' 'MVILFKRTKIEKECNNKNIMAKKYGPKRANLLKRRLSQLAAADVLDDLYNLPQARCHELKGELKGYLSVDLDHPYRLI' A
#
# COMPACT_ATOMS: atom_id res chain seq x y z
N MET A 1 -0.16 -4.72 -13.62
CA MET A 1 -1.40 -4.51 -12.84
C MET A 1 -1.90 -3.05 -12.95
N VAL A 2 -3.22 -2.78 -12.95
CA VAL A 2 -3.77 -1.41 -12.86
C VAL A 2 -4.12 -1.10 -11.40
N ILE A 3 -3.61 0.02 -10.86
CA ILE A 3 -3.86 0.43 -9.47
C ILE A 3 -5.00 1.46 -9.46
N LEU A 4 -6.08 1.14 -8.73
CA LEU A 4 -7.20 2.03 -8.50
C LEU A 4 -7.25 2.43 -7.02
N PHE A 5 -7.75 3.64 -6.75
CA PHE A 5 -7.84 4.17 -5.40
C PHE A 5 -9.30 4.34 -4.99
N LYS A 6 -9.63 3.96 -3.76
CA LYS A 6 -11.00 4.13 -3.21
C LYS A 6 -11.47 5.59 -3.18
N ARG A 7 -10.55 6.55 -3.09
CA ARG A 7 -10.85 7.99 -3.02
C ARG A 7 -9.86 8.78 -3.86
N THR A 8 -10.35 9.75 -4.63
CA THR A 8 -9.55 10.69 -5.44
C THR A 8 -8.53 11.49 -4.63
N LYS A 9 -8.83 11.75 -3.35
CA LYS A 9 -7.87 12.40 -2.44
C LYS A 9 -6.63 11.54 -2.21
N ILE A 10 -6.80 10.24 -1.95
CA ILE A 10 -5.70 9.31 -1.70
C ILE A 10 -4.88 9.14 -2.97
N GLU A 11 -5.54 9.01 -4.12
CA GLU A 11 -4.89 8.96 -5.42
C GLU A 11 -3.94 10.14 -5.64
N LYS A 12 -4.43 11.38 -5.46
CA LYS A 12 -3.60 12.59 -5.60
C LYS A 12 -2.40 12.60 -4.65
N GLU A 13 -2.60 12.14 -3.42
CA GLU A 13 -1.56 12.09 -2.40
C GLU A 13 -0.50 11.03 -2.73
N CYS A 14 -0.91 9.84 -3.19
CA CYS A 14 -0.01 8.76 -3.57
C CYS A 14 0.76 9.03 -4.88
N ASN A 15 0.16 9.78 -5.81
CA ASN A 15 0.77 10.10 -7.10
C ASN A 15 1.69 11.34 -7.07
N ASN A 16 1.78 12.05 -5.94
CA ASN A 16 2.69 13.19 -5.79
C ASN A 16 3.63 13.00 -4.59
N LYS A 17 4.92 12.81 -4.88
CA LYS A 17 5.96 12.56 -3.85
C LYS A 17 6.00 13.64 -2.76
N ASN A 18 5.87 14.91 -3.13
CA ASN A 18 5.97 16.02 -2.19
C ASN A 18 4.75 16.06 -1.27
N ILE A 19 3.55 15.85 -1.83
CA ILE A 19 2.31 15.76 -1.04
C ILE A 19 2.35 14.55 -0.10
N MET A 20 2.77 13.40 -0.60
CA MET A 20 2.90 12.17 0.18
C MET A 20 3.84 12.36 1.37
N ALA A 21 5.04 12.91 1.15
CA ALA A 21 6.03 13.15 2.20
C ALA A 21 5.52 14.16 3.23
N LYS A 22 4.87 15.26 2.80
CA LYS A 22 4.29 16.26 3.69
C LYS A 22 3.17 15.68 4.56
N LYS A 23 2.32 14.82 4.00
CA LYS A 23 1.14 14.30 4.68
C LYS A 23 1.45 13.13 5.61
N TYR A 24 2.28 12.19 5.16
CA TYR A 24 2.52 10.94 5.86
C TYR A 24 3.87 10.88 6.59
N GLY A 25 4.71 11.89 6.38
CA GLY A 25 6.10 11.89 6.84
C GLY A 25 7.01 11.08 5.90
N PRO A 26 8.33 11.31 5.96
CA PRO A 26 9.28 10.74 5.00
C PRO A 26 9.34 9.20 5.08
N LYS A 27 9.29 8.65 6.29
CA LYS A 27 9.35 7.19 6.52
C LYS A 27 8.17 6.47 5.86
N ARG A 28 6.94 6.90 6.15
CA ARG A 28 5.73 6.29 5.59
C ARG A 28 5.60 6.53 4.09
N ALA A 29 5.94 7.72 3.61
CA ALA A 29 5.93 8.02 2.18
C ALA A 29 6.85 7.10 1.38
N ASN A 30 8.06 6.81 1.90
CA ASN A 30 8.97 5.86 1.27
C ASN A 30 8.39 4.43 1.24
N LEU A 31 7.74 4.00 2.33
CA LEU A 31 7.09 2.69 2.40
C LEU A 31 5.89 2.60 1.45
N LEU A 32 5.03 3.63 1.39
CA LEU A 32 3.91 3.72 0.46
C LEU A 32 4.40 3.64 -0.99
N LYS A 33 5.41 4.44 -1.36
CA LYS A 33 6.00 4.39 -2.70
C LYS A 33 6.52 2.99 -3.03
N ARG A 34 7.17 2.33 -2.06
CA ARG A 34 7.67 0.96 -2.23
C ARG A 34 6.53 -0.03 -2.48
N ARG A 35 5.44 0.01 -1.68
CA ARG A 35 4.29 -0.88 -1.86
C ARG A 35 3.57 -0.65 -3.18
N LEU A 36 3.37 0.61 -3.58
CA LEU A 36 2.75 0.93 -4.88
C LEU A 36 3.62 0.45 -6.05
N SER A 37 4.94 0.56 -5.94
CA SER A 37 5.86 0.05 -6.96
C SER A 37 5.83 -1.48 -7.04
N GLN A 38 5.75 -2.16 -5.88
CA GLN A 38 5.59 -3.62 -5.81
C GLN A 38 4.26 -4.06 -6.46
N LEU A 39 3.16 -3.38 -6.16
CA LEU A 39 1.85 -3.63 -6.80
C LEU A 39 1.90 -3.42 -8.31
N ALA A 40 2.54 -2.35 -8.77
CA ALA A 40 2.63 -2.05 -10.20
C ALA A 40 3.44 -3.11 -10.97
N ALA A 41 4.46 -3.68 -10.33
CA ALA A 41 5.34 -4.69 -10.90
C ALA A 41 4.84 -6.14 -10.75
N ALA A 42 3.82 -6.37 -9.92
CA ALA A 42 3.25 -7.70 -9.71
C ALA A 42 2.38 -8.14 -10.89
N ASP A 43 2.44 -9.42 -11.22
CA ASP A 43 1.56 -10.07 -12.18
C ASP A 43 0.26 -10.51 -11.49
N VAL A 44 0.38 -10.99 -10.25
CA VAL A 44 -0.75 -11.40 -9.40
C VAL A 44 -0.59 -10.91 -7.96
N LEU A 45 -1.69 -10.84 -7.21
CA LEU A 45 -1.65 -10.43 -5.80
C LEU A 45 -0.80 -11.36 -4.91
N ASP A 46 -0.67 -12.63 -5.30
CA ASP A 46 0.14 -13.61 -4.59
C ASP A 46 1.64 -13.22 -4.56
N ASP A 47 2.11 -12.49 -5.58
CA ASP A 47 3.49 -11.97 -5.61
C ASP A 47 3.77 -11.07 -4.40
N LEU A 48 2.77 -10.31 -3.95
CA LEU A 48 2.88 -9.50 -2.74
C LEU A 48 2.76 -10.32 -1.46
N TYR A 49 1.95 -11.38 -1.49
CA TYR A 49 1.81 -12.29 -0.37
C TYR A 49 3.15 -12.92 0.02
N ASN A 50 3.92 -13.31 -1.00
CA ASN A 50 5.22 -13.96 -0.84
C ASN A 50 6.37 -13.02 -0.46
N LEU A 51 6.14 -11.70 -0.33
CA LEU A 51 7.14 -10.72 0.11
C LEU A 51 7.20 -10.66 1.65
N PRO A 52 8.22 -11.24 2.31
CA PRO A 52 8.25 -11.32 3.77
C PRO A 52 8.28 -9.94 4.42
N GLN A 53 8.94 -8.97 3.79
CA GLN A 53 9.03 -7.58 4.22
C GLN A 53 7.71 -6.80 4.06
N ALA A 54 6.73 -7.31 3.31
CA ALA A 54 5.41 -6.71 3.18
C ALA A 54 4.46 -7.15 4.31
N ARG A 55 4.73 -8.30 4.94
CA ARG A 55 3.86 -8.91 5.95
C ARG A 55 2.38 -8.94 5.49
N CYS A 56 2.19 -9.29 4.23
CA CYS A 56 0.88 -9.33 3.60
C CYS A 56 0.02 -10.43 4.23
N HIS A 57 -1.21 -10.10 4.61
CA HIS A 57 -2.16 -11.08 5.13
C HIS A 57 -3.58 -10.64 4.84
N GLU A 58 -4.48 -11.60 4.70
CA GLU A 58 -5.90 -11.34 4.56
C GLU A 58 -6.48 -10.85 5.90
N LEU A 59 -7.37 -9.87 5.81
CA LEU A 59 -8.14 -9.37 6.94
C LEU A 59 -9.35 -10.29 7.21
N LYS A 60 -9.95 -10.14 8.39
CA LYS A 60 -11.07 -10.95 8.87
C LYS A 60 -12.31 -10.07 9.13
N GLY A 61 -13.47 -10.70 9.32
CA GLY A 61 -14.73 -10.01 9.63
C GLY A 61 -15.24 -9.21 8.43
N GLU A 62 -15.69 -7.97 8.66
CA GLU A 62 -16.21 -7.06 7.62
C GLU A 62 -15.21 -6.74 6.50
N LEU A 63 -13.91 -6.95 6.74
CA LEU A 63 -12.84 -6.77 5.75
C LEU A 63 -12.32 -8.11 5.20
N LYS A 64 -13.06 -9.20 5.33
CA LYS A 64 -12.72 -10.47 4.66
C LYS A 64 -12.59 -10.25 3.15
N GLY A 65 -11.57 -10.86 2.54
CA GLY A 65 -11.23 -10.67 1.13
C GLY A 65 -10.34 -9.44 0.83
N TYR A 66 -10.07 -8.58 1.81
CA TYR A 66 -9.07 -7.52 1.69
C TYR A 66 -7.71 -8.01 2.19
N LEU A 67 -6.65 -7.60 1.51
CA LEU A 67 -5.27 -7.85 1.93
C LEU A 67 -4.73 -6.62 2.66
N SER A 68 -3.95 -6.85 3.70
CA SER A 68 -3.25 -5.78 4.41
C SER A 68 -1.75 -5.98 4.33
N VAL A 69 -1.02 -4.93 3.97
CA VAL A 69 0.45 -4.90 3.95
C VAL A 69 0.97 -3.82 4.89
N ASP A 70 2.07 -4.14 5.58
CA ASP A 70 2.63 -3.26 6.59
C ASP A 70 3.39 -2.07 5.98
N LEU A 71 3.17 -0.91 6.59
CA LEU A 71 3.99 0.29 6.47
C LEU A 71 4.85 0.44 7.74
N ASP A 72 4.92 1.63 8.33
CA ASP A 72 5.46 1.84 9.66
C ASP A 72 4.37 1.58 10.70
N HIS A 73 4.67 0.80 11.74
CA HIS A 73 3.69 0.52 12.80
C HIS A 73 3.13 1.83 13.41
N PRO A 74 1.81 1.96 13.61
CA PRO A 74 0.75 0.95 13.43
C PRO A 74 0.04 0.96 12.05
N TYR A 75 0.61 1.61 11.04
CA TYR A 75 -0.06 1.89 9.77
C TYR A 75 0.09 0.76 8.75
N ARG A 76 -0.98 0.57 7.95
CA ARG A 76 -1.08 -0.46 6.91
C ARG A 76 -1.71 0.12 5.64
N LEU A 77 -1.35 -0.46 4.51
CA LEU A 77 -2.10 -0.31 3.25
C LEU A 77 -3.08 -1.48 3.15
N ILE A 78 -4.31 -1.17 2.76
CA ILE A 78 -5.43 -2.11 2.56
C ILE A 78 -5.98 -1.86 1.17
#